data_AF-A0A947VZI1-F1
#
_entry.id   AF-A0A947VZI1-F1
#
_cell.length_a   1.000
_cell.length_b   1.000
_cell.length_c   1.000
_cell.angle_alpha   90.00
_cell.angle_beta   90.00
_cell.angle_gamma   90.00
#
_symmetry.space_group_name_H-M   'P 1'
#
loop_
_entity.id
_entity.type
_entity.pdbx_description
1 polymer ?
#
loop_
_entity_poly.entity_id
_entity_poly.type
_entity_poly.pdbx_seq_one_letter_code
_entity_poly.pdbx_strand_id
1 'polypeptide(L)'
;MKRKGLLFLVACLSAALTGCVLSVSPDTSETITMDPGQTQIFTIKTSGTSMYDHHFFIEISDDDTSNTIESNNFVHTTDYDTLMDTAIYTPNQESAGKYKVRFLLSTWAEDPIGEALAASANSSHSRTWKVLVRGVSVTPKQNISSLPGITLTYTAKAYPDGNYTYQWMLDDNPVGTGETYNFTPTLVQCGKHMLTVTATSDETVYTLSREIVVPLTKAGGGNHDDARCIHTTPDGGFILAGESYSTDIPDAINHGSRDCYVAKFDSSGKIEWQNLYGGSSSDNARFITPLSDGGYIVAGSSDSNDIPGAPLTEFHDIYILRIGVIGEVVWQKLYSCGSDEENSNFAHAVYPTIDENGFMVLGTMIMRLDGAGNMIWDKNYQGYMAALTPDNGCVIAGEKNNEPAIFKLDADGNELWYQPVDAGAEYTLDSFGGLVADGEDGFVAAINCKKKTENSYHNFLIGLTVDGAISSINEIDKTNDYNKIEFSALFQTPQEGYNLLGLADSRIYLMQTDVGGNKLSDSPKILLDRDIERSLILIDDIDMDGGYLVSNKIDDIYVFRTDNY
;
A
#
# COMPACT_ATOMS: atom_id res chain seq x y z
N MET A 1 53.42 -11.68 49.09
CA MET A 1 52.50 -12.76 48.66
C MET A 1 51.14 -12.78 49.37
N LYS A 2 50.99 -12.35 50.63
CA LYS A 2 49.69 -12.46 51.35
C LYS A 2 48.56 -11.49 50.92
N ARG A 3 48.85 -10.30 50.36
CA ARG A 3 47.83 -9.35 49.87
C ARG A 3 47.36 -9.60 48.43
N LYS A 4 48.27 -9.97 47.53
CA LYS A 4 47.92 -10.27 46.12
C LYS A 4 47.10 -11.55 45.98
N GLY A 5 47.38 -12.59 46.78
CA GLY A 5 46.58 -13.81 46.79
C GLY A 5 45.17 -13.60 47.36
N LEU A 6 45.00 -12.71 48.34
CA LEU A 6 43.68 -12.39 48.91
C LEU A 6 42.85 -11.51 47.96
N LEU A 7 43.45 -10.55 47.26
CA LEU A 7 42.74 -9.80 46.19
C LEU A 7 42.33 -10.72 45.03
N PHE A 8 43.17 -11.68 44.65
CA PHE A 8 42.84 -12.65 43.61
C PHE A 8 41.72 -13.60 44.05
N LEU A 9 41.74 -14.06 45.31
CA LEU A 9 40.65 -14.88 45.86
C LEU A 9 39.34 -14.11 46.01
N VAL A 10 39.38 -12.83 46.41
CA VAL A 10 38.19 -11.96 46.51
C VAL A 10 37.64 -11.63 45.12
N ALA A 11 38.50 -11.36 44.13
CA ALA A 11 38.10 -11.17 42.73
C ALA A 11 37.51 -12.44 42.10
N CYS A 12 38.07 -13.62 42.41
CA CYS A 12 37.52 -14.90 41.99
C CYS A 12 36.22 -15.27 42.72
N LEU A 13 36.04 -14.91 44.00
CA LEU A 13 34.78 -15.10 44.72
C LEU A 13 33.68 -14.13 44.25
N SER A 14 34.03 -12.88 43.92
CA SER A 14 33.07 -11.93 43.34
C SER A 14 32.67 -12.32 41.93
N ALA A 15 33.59 -12.92 41.14
CA ALA A 15 33.28 -13.46 39.83
C ALA A 15 32.44 -14.75 39.87
N ALA A 16 32.50 -15.52 40.97
CA ALA A 16 31.74 -16.78 41.13
C ALA A 16 30.27 -16.57 41.53
N LEU A 17 29.86 -15.33 41.86
CA LEU A 17 28.50 -14.96 42.26
C LEU A 17 27.85 -13.94 41.30
N THR A 18 28.55 -13.55 40.23
CA THR A 18 28.01 -12.65 39.20
C THR A 18 27.39 -13.47 38.08
N GLY A 19 26.14 -13.14 37.71
CA GLY A 19 25.38 -13.76 36.63
C GLY A 19 24.61 -15.02 37.02
N CYS A 20 24.61 -15.47 38.28
CA CYS A 20 23.89 -16.69 38.66
C CYS A 20 22.37 -16.47 38.77
N VAL A 21 21.59 -17.47 38.34
CA VAL A 21 20.14 -17.55 38.58
C VAL A 21 19.90 -17.79 40.07
N LEU A 22 19.25 -16.85 40.75
CA LEU A 22 18.92 -16.90 42.17
C LEU A 22 17.59 -17.59 42.44
N SER A 23 16.58 -17.33 41.60
CA SER A 23 15.26 -17.94 41.71
C SER A 23 14.53 -17.88 40.38
N VAL A 24 13.64 -18.84 40.17
CA VAL A 24 12.76 -18.89 38.99
C VAL A 24 11.33 -19.14 39.45
N SER A 25 10.37 -18.64 38.67
CA SER A 25 8.96 -19.01 38.76
C SER A 25 8.38 -19.11 37.35
N PRO A 26 7.61 -20.15 37.02
CA PRO A 26 7.39 -21.34 37.84
C PRO A 26 8.64 -22.22 37.93
N ASP A 27 8.97 -22.76 39.10
CA ASP A 27 10.09 -23.70 39.23
C ASP A 27 9.66 -25.13 38.96
N THR A 28 9.25 -25.39 37.72
CA THR A 28 8.90 -26.72 37.24
C THR A 28 9.74 -27.10 36.03
N SER A 29 10.04 -28.40 35.92
CA SER A 29 10.57 -29.04 34.71
C SER A 29 9.48 -29.74 33.89
N GLU A 30 8.27 -29.83 34.45
CA GLU A 30 7.09 -30.34 33.75
C GLU A 30 6.61 -29.36 32.69
N THR A 31 5.78 -29.87 31.77
CA THR A 31 5.21 -29.03 30.70
C THR A 31 4.04 -28.24 31.26
N ILE A 32 4.14 -26.91 31.18
CA ILE A 32 3.07 -25.99 31.55
C ILE A 32 2.02 -26.10 30.45
N THR A 33 0.82 -26.56 30.81
CA THR A 33 -0.29 -26.70 29.86
C THR A 33 -1.23 -25.52 30.01
N MET A 34 -1.58 -24.88 28.90
CA MET A 34 -2.38 -23.66 28.85
C MET A 34 -3.51 -23.83 27.85
N ASP A 35 -4.66 -23.22 28.14
CA ASP A 35 -5.71 -22.98 27.16
C ASP A 35 -5.58 -21.55 26.58
N PRO A 36 -6.01 -21.29 25.33
CA PRO A 36 -6.05 -19.95 24.77
C PRO A 36 -6.73 -18.94 25.71
N GLY A 37 -6.11 -17.77 25.87
CA GLY A 37 -6.54 -16.69 26.76
C GLY A 37 -6.06 -16.81 28.21
N GLN A 38 -5.44 -17.94 28.61
CA GLN A 38 -4.82 -18.05 29.94
C GLN A 38 -3.45 -17.36 29.95
N THR A 39 -3.16 -16.59 30.99
CA THR A 39 -1.85 -15.93 31.13
C THR A 39 -0.90 -16.76 31.99
N GLN A 40 0.33 -16.96 31.53
CA GLN A 40 1.44 -17.50 32.32
C GLN A 40 2.54 -16.45 32.47
N ILE A 41 2.96 -16.24 33.72
CA ILE A 41 4.06 -15.34 34.07
C ILE A 41 5.30 -16.18 34.36
N PHE A 42 6.40 -15.84 33.71
CA PHE A 42 7.74 -16.39 33.94
C PHE A 42 8.58 -15.30 34.58
N THR A 43 9.13 -15.56 35.75
CA THR A 43 10.04 -14.64 36.42
C THR A 43 11.36 -15.32 36.68
N ILE A 44 12.46 -14.60 36.49
CA ILE A 44 13.77 -15.03 36.92
C ILE A 44 14.46 -13.90 37.65
N LYS A 45 15.06 -14.25 38.78
CA LYS A 45 15.94 -13.37 39.53
C LYS A 45 17.37 -13.80 39.27
N THR A 46 18.23 -12.85 38.90
CA THR A 46 19.66 -13.12 38.71
C THR A 46 20.50 -12.36 39.73
N SER A 47 21.80 -12.65 39.76
CA SER A 47 22.78 -11.99 40.61
C SER A 47 23.77 -11.20 39.75
N GLY A 48 24.28 -10.09 40.26
CA GLY A 48 25.25 -9.25 39.56
C GLY A 48 24.59 -8.18 38.68
N THR A 49 25.16 -6.99 38.68
CA THR A 49 24.68 -5.82 37.93
C THR A 49 25.80 -5.36 37.00
N SER A 50 25.47 -5.10 35.72
CA SER A 50 26.23 -4.31 34.73
C SER A 50 27.18 -4.98 33.71
N MET A 51 27.30 -6.31 33.61
CA MET A 51 28.16 -6.98 32.58
C MET A 51 27.41 -8.04 31.76
N TYR A 52 26.08 -8.09 31.88
CA TYR A 52 25.26 -9.10 31.23
C TYR A 52 24.04 -8.46 30.57
N ASP A 53 23.72 -8.94 29.38
CA ASP A 53 22.45 -8.74 28.73
C ASP A 53 21.47 -9.84 29.14
N HIS A 54 20.23 -9.43 29.37
CA HIS A 54 19.16 -10.29 29.85
C HIS A 54 18.13 -10.40 28.73
N HIS A 55 17.86 -11.63 28.28
CA HIS A 55 16.96 -11.84 27.15
C HIS A 55 15.95 -12.95 27.43
N PHE A 56 14.68 -12.61 27.25
CA PHE A 56 13.58 -13.57 27.16
C PHE A 56 13.13 -13.72 25.71
N PHE A 57 12.88 -14.95 25.29
CA PHE A 57 12.26 -15.23 24.01
C PHE A 57 11.49 -16.54 24.04
N ILE A 58 10.51 -16.65 23.16
CA ILE A 58 9.71 -17.85 22.95
C ILE A 58 10.16 -18.52 21.64
N GLU A 59 10.48 -19.80 21.72
CA GLU A 59 10.82 -20.63 20.56
C GLU A 59 9.72 -21.65 20.31
N ILE A 60 9.44 -21.90 19.03
CA ILE A 60 8.57 -22.99 18.60
C ILE A 60 9.41 -24.27 18.62
N SER A 61 8.86 -25.36 19.15
CA SER A 61 9.59 -26.63 19.16
C SER A 61 9.35 -27.51 17.93
N ASP A 62 8.43 -27.11 17.05
CA ASP A 62 8.12 -27.73 15.76
C ASP A 62 8.72 -26.84 14.62
N ASP A 63 9.25 -27.45 13.55
CA ASP A 63 10.11 -26.87 12.47
C ASP A 63 9.52 -25.70 11.62
N ASP A 64 8.52 -24.96 12.11
CA ASP A 64 7.89 -23.85 11.38
C ASP A 64 8.60 -22.52 11.67
N THR A 65 9.14 -21.86 10.65
CA THR A 65 10.21 -20.84 10.79
C THR A 65 9.77 -19.37 10.82
N SER A 66 8.47 -19.05 10.89
CA SER A 66 8.04 -17.65 11.11
C SER A 66 6.76 -17.57 11.94
N ASN A 67 6.75 -16.70 12.97
CA ASN A 67 5.64 -16.69 13.93
C ASN A 67 5.48 -15.36 14.68
N THR A 68 5.11 -14.30 13.94
CA THR A 68 4.74 -13.00 14.53
C THR A 68 3.55 -13.10 15.50
N ILE A 69 2.73 -14.16 15.44
CA ILE A 69 1.63 -14.39 16.39
C ILE A 69 2.16 -14.59 17.81
N GLU A 70 3.20 -15.41 17.99
CA GLU A 70 3.71 -15.69 19.34
C GLU A 70 4.49 -14.52 19.92
N SER A 71 5.18 -13.75 19.08
CA SER A 71 5.82 -12.51 19.54
C SER A 71 4.80 -11.51 20.06
N ASN A 72 3.64 -11.37 19.40
CA ASN A 72 2.59 -10.44 19.82
C ASN A 72 1.89 -10.88 21.12
N ASN A 73 1.87 -12.18 21.40
CA ASN A 73 1.32 -12.76 22.62
C ASN A 73 2.32 -12.81 23.79
N PHE A 74 3.56 -12.32 23.59
CA PHE A 74 4.66 -12.42 24.53
C PHE A 74 5.27 -11.06 24.84
N VAL A 75 5.17 -10.63 26.11
CA VAL A 75 5.73 -9.36 26.58
C VAL A 75 6.80 -9.65 27.62
N HIS A 76 7.97 -9.01 27.53
CA HIS A 76 8.99 -9.12 28.57
C HIS A 76 9.45 -7.75 29.08
N THR A 77 9.84 -7.71 30.34
CA THR A 77 10.35 -6.52 31.03
C THR A 77 11.48 -6.91 31.96
N THR A 78 12.52 -6.09 32.01
CA THR A 78 13.64 -6.23 32.93
C THR A 78 13.62 -5.09 33.95
N ASP A 79 13.59 -5.43 35.24
CA ASP A 79 13.80 -4.49 36.34
C ASP A 79 15.26 -4.56 36.78
N TYR A 80 16.05 -3.55 36.38
CA TYR A 80 17.47 -3.46 36.69
C TYR A 80 17.78 -3.10 38.15
N ASP A 81 16.82 -2.56 38.90
CA ASP A 81 17.00 -2.25 40.33
C ASP A 81 16.90 -3.52 41.17
N THR A 82 15.97 -4.41 40.80
CA THR A 82 15.75 -5.68 41.54
C THR A 82 16.41 -6.90 40.89
N LEU A 83 16.98 -6.74 39.69
CA LEU A 83 17.50 -7.80 38.82
C LEU A 83 16.47 -8.90 38.56
N MET A 84 15.23 -8.47 38.32
CA MET A 84 14.12 -9.34 38.00
C MET A 84 13.73 -9.19 36.55
N ASP A 85 13.82 -10.28 35.81
CA ASP A 85 13.28 -10.37 34.46
C ASP A 85 11.92 -11.07 34.53
N THR A 86 10.93 -10.46 33.89
CA THR A 86 9.56 -10.98 33.84
C THR A 86 9.14 -11.10 32.38
N ALA A 87 8.64 -12.28 32.01
CA ALA A 87 7.96 -12.50 30.75
C ALA A 87 6.52 -12.95 31.00
N ILE A 88 5.58 -12.37 30.25
CA ILE A 88 4.16 -12.64 30.33
C ILE A 88 3.74 -13.20 28.98
N TYR A 89 3.19 -14.41 28.99
CA TYR A 89 2.69 -15.09 27.79
C TYR A 89 1.19 -15.31 27.90
N THR A 90 0.43 -14.83 26.91
CA THR A 90 -1.03 -15.03 26.81
C THR A 90 -1.36 -15.56 25.42
N PRO A 91 -1.35 -16.89 25.18
CA PRO A 91 -1.67 -17.49 23.89
C PRO A 91 -3.08 -17.15 23.42
N ASN A 92 -3.29 -17.05 22.11
CA ASN A 92 -4.61 -16.98 21.50
C ASN A 92 -4.97 -18.32 20.83
N GLN A 93 -6.08 -18.39 20.09
CA GLN A 93 -6.52 -19.65 19.47
C GLN A 93 -5.53 -20.19 18.42
N GLU A 94 -4.78 -19.31 17.73
CA GLU A 94 -3.74 -19.67 16.77
C GLU A 94 -2.44 -20.17 17.43
N SER A 95 -2.33 -19.96 18.75
CA SER A 95 -1.18 -20.37 19.53
C SER A 95 -1.20 -21.83 19.93
N ALA A 96 -2.19 -22.64 19.54
CA ALA A 96 -2.14 -24.09 19.76
C ALA A 96 -0.79 -24.67 19.27
N GLY A 97 -0.10 -25.43 20.11
CA GLY A 97 1.25 -25.88 19.81
C GLY A 97 2.13 -26.19 21.01
N LYS A 98 3.37 -26.58 20.73
CA LYS A 98 4.43 -26.82 21.72
C LYS A 98 5.51 -25.75 21.58
N TYR A 99 5.90 -25.17 22.71
CA TYR A 99 6.84 -24.05 22.77
C TYR A 99 7.87 -24.25 23.87
N LYS A 100 8.98 -23.52 23.73
CA LYS A 100 9.99 -23.34 24.77
C LYS A 100 10.11 -21.86 25.07
N VAL A 101 9.77 -21.46 26.28
CA VAL A 101 10.14 -20.12 26.77
C VAL A 101 11.56 -20.22 27.31
N ARG A 102 12.47 -19.42 26.76
CA ARG A 102 13.87 -19.40 27.17
C ARG A 102 14.23 -18.05 27.77
N PHE A 103 14.92 -18.12 28.88
CA PHE A 103 15.71 -17.01 29.41
C PHE A 103 17.18 -17.28 29.13
N LEU A 104 17.89 -16.29 28.62
CA LEU A 104 19.32 -16.30 28.37
C LEU A 104 19.98 -15.10 29.05
N LEU A 105 21.08 -15.37 29.73
CA LEU A 105 22.00 -14.36 30.22
C LEU A 105 23.28 -14.41 29.35
N SER A 106 23.56 -13.35 28.59
CA SER A 106 24.75 -13.23 27.74
C SER A 106 25.70 -12.17 28.27
N THR A 107 27.00 -12.45 28.30
CA THR A 107 28.01 -11.45 28.72
C THR A 107 28.23 -10.40 27.65
N TRP A 108 28.30 -9.13 28.05
CA TRP A 108 28.76 -8.01 27.20
C TRP A 108 29.98 -7.36 27.85
N ALA A 109 31.07 -7.18 27.10
CA ALA A 109 32.25 -6.46 27.56
C ALA A 109 32.76 -5.52 26.47
N GLU A 110 33.02 -4.26 26.82
CA GLU A 110 33.56 -3.26 25.88
C GLU A 110 35.08 -3.39 25.66
N ASP A 111 35.79 -4.17 26.49
CA ASP A 111 37.25 -4.30 26.42
C ASP A 111 37.74 -5.75 26.28
N PRO A 112 38.92 -5.97 25.65
CA PRO A 112 39.44 -7.32 25.38
C PRO A 112 39.81 -8.14 26.63
N ILE A 113 40.00 -7.49 27.79
CA ILE A 113 40.31 -8.16 29.06
C ILE A 113 39.02 -8.65 29.71
N GLY A 114 37.93 -7.88 29.61
CA GLY A 114 36.57 -8.24 29.98
C GLY A 114 36.03 -9.37 29.11
N GLU A 115 36.29 -9.38 27.81
CA GLU A 115 35.96 -10.52 26.93
C GLU A 115 36.69 -11.81 27.35
N ALA A 116 38.00 -11.72 27.67
CA ALA A 116 38.79 -12.87 28.08
C ALA A 116 38.37 -13.42 29.47
N LEU A 117 37.92 -12.54 30.38
CA LEU A 117 37.35 -12.93 31.67
C LEU A 117 35.94 -13.53 31.52
N ALA A 118 35.09 -12.94 30.66
CA ALA A 118 33.76 -13.43 30.32
C ALA A 118 33.81 -14.81 29.63
N ALA A 119 34.73 -15.01 28.68
CA ALA A 119 34.94 -16.29 27.99
C ALA A 119 35.44 -17.42 28.92
N SER A 120 36.06 -17.07 30.05
CA SER A 120 36.50 -18.04 31.06
C SER A 120 35.38 -18.45 32.04
N ALA A 121 34.30 -17.67 32.12
CA ALA A 121 33.08 -17.98 32.86
C ALA A 121 32.09 -18.74 31.96
N ASN A 122 32.42 -19.99 31.64
CA ASN A 122 31.59 -20.93 30.87
C ASN A 122 30.31 -21.38 31.63
N SER A 123 29.56 -20.44 32.20
CA SER A 123 28.29 -20.71 32.86
C SER A 123 27.15 -20.21 31.97
N SER A 124 26.58 -21.12 31.17
CA SER A 124 25.32 -20.90 30.47
C SER A 124 24.17 -20.83 31.49
N HIS A 125 23.88 -19.63 32.00
CA HIS A 125 22.80 -19.38 32.95
C HIS A 125 21.45 -19.23 32.23
N SER A 126 21.06 -20.25 31.46
CA SER A 126 19.76 -20.28 30.80
C SER A 126 18.73 -21.07 31.61
N ARG A 127 17.47 -20.62 31.53
CA ARG A 127 16.32 -21.41 31.98
C ARG A 127 15.39 -21.64 30.81
N THR A 128 14.84 -22.84 30.72
CA THR A 128 13.88 -23.20 29.68
C THR A 128 12.65 -23.81 30.33
N TRP A 129 11.49 -23.30 29.95
CA TRP A 129 10.19 -23.87 30.28
C TRP A 129 9.57 -24.47 29.04
N LYS A 130 8.99 -25.67 29.17
CA LYS A 130 8.17 -26.27 28.12
C LYS A 130 6.73 -25.82 28.31
N VAL A 131 6.14 -25.30 27.25
CA VAL A 131 4.75 -24.83 27.24
C VAL A 131 3.98 -25.60 26.18
N LEU A 132 2.79 -26.08 26.53
CA LEU A 132 1.84 -26.72 25.62
C LEU A 132 0.56 -25.89 25.64
N VAL A 133 0.19 -25.33 24.50
CA VAL A 133 -1.09 -24.66 24.32
C VAL A 133 -2.06 -25.65 23.68
N ARG A 134 -3.18 -25.93 24.34
CA ARG A 134 -4.23 -26.82 23.84
C ARG A 134 -5.02 -26.15 22.73
N GLY A 135 -5.52 -26.94 21.79
CA GLY A 135 -6.34 -26.47 20.68
C GLY A 135 -6.02 -27.18 19.39
N VAL A 136 -6.42 -26.58 18.27
CA VAL A 136 -6.05 -27.01 16.92
C VAL A 136 -5.34 -25.85 16.23
N SER A 137 -4.13 -26.10 15.73
CA SER A 137 -3.37 -25.12 14.95
C SER A 137 -3.56 -25.37 13.46
N VAL A 138 -3.55 -24.33 12.65
CA VAL A 138 -3.57 -24.43 11.19
C VAL A 138 -2.33 -23.76 10.59
N THR A 139 -1.56 -24.54 9.83
CA THR A 139 -0.42 -24.07 9.01
C THR A 139 -0.89 -23.93 7.55
N PRO A 140 -0.50 -22.87 6.84
CA PRO A 140 0.32 -21.74 7.29
C PRO A 140 -0.38 -20.91 8.38
N LYS A 141 0.38 -20.39 9.36
CA LYS A 141 -0.14 -19.52 10.42
C LYS A 141 -0.33 -18.10 9.86
N GLN A 142 -1.48 -17.46 10.18
CA GLN A 142 -1.94 -16.13 9.70
C GLN A 142 -2.83 -16.14 8.45
N ASN A 143 -3.47 -14.99 8.21
CA ASN A 143 -4.30 -14.72 7.05
C ASN A 143 -3.40 -14.69 5.82
N ILE A 144 -3.65 -15.61 4.89
CA ILE A 144 -2.97 -15.62 3.60
C ILE A 144 -4.04 -15.40 2.55
N SER A 145 -3.75 -14.47 1.66
CA SER A 145 -4.51 -14.29 0.43
C SER A 145 -4.25 -15.46 -0.53
N SER A 146 -5.28 -16.19 -0.91
CA SER A 146 -5.21 -17.08 -2.09
C SER A 146 -5.73 -16.33 -3.32
N LEU A 147 -4.88 -16.20 -4.33
CA LEU A 147 -5.32 -15.75 -5.64
C LEU A 147 -6.24 -16.83 -6.26
N PRO A 148 -7.32 -16.43 -6.98
CA PRO A 148 -8.13 -17.36 -7.75
C PRO A 148 -7.28 -18.29 -8.64
N GLY A 149 -7.59 -19.59 -8.63
CA GLY A 149 -6.87 -20.62 -9.39
C GLY A 149 -5.56 -21.10 -8.75
N ILE A 150 -5.04 -20.44 -7.72
CA ILE A 150 -3.87 -20.89 -6.96
C ILE A 150 -4.32 -21.76 -5.78
N THR A 151 -3.71 -22.93 -5.64
CA THR A 151 -4.05 -23.85 -4.54
C THR A 151 -3.22 -23.54 -3.30
N LEU A 152 -3.89 -23.25 -2.18
CA LEU A 152 -3.30 -23.22 -0.85
C LEU A 152 -3.63 -24.50 -0.09
N THR A 153 -2.64 -25.06 0.59
CA THR A 153 -2.82 -26.23 1.46
C THR A 153 -2.81 -25.80 2.91
N TYR A 154 -3.94 -25.96 3.58
CA TYR A 154 -4.07 -25.81 5.02
C TYR A 154 -3.85 -27.17 5.69
N THR A 155 -3.04 -27.19 6.75
CA THR A 155 -2.75 -28.39 7.53
C THR A 155 -3.11 -28.11 8.99
N ALA A 156 -4.05 -28.88 9.52
CA ALA A 156 -4.47 -28.84 10.90
C ALA A 156 -3.67 -29.84 11.75
N LYS A 157 -3.35 -29.42 12.98
CA LYS A 157 -2.74 -30.30 13.99
C LYS A 157 -3.31 -29.97 15.36
N ALA A 158 -3.89 -30.97 16.01
CA ALA A 158 -4.46 -30.81 17.35
C ALA A 158 -3.42 -31.07 18.45
N TYR A 159 -3.56 -30.32 19.55
CA TYR A 159 -2.71 -30.39 20.74
C TYR A 159 -3.57 -30.54 21.99
N PRO A 160 -3.24 -31.46 22.92
CA PRO A 160 -2.09 -32.38 22.89
C PRO A 160 -2.22 -33.44 21.79
N ASP A 161 -1.08 -34.00 21.34
CA ASP A 161 -1.05 -35.06 20.32
C ASP A 161 -1.96 -36.23 20.71
N GLY A 162 -2.73 -36.73 19.75
CA GLY A 162 -3.71 -37.79 19.97
C GLY A 162 -4.38 -38.21 18.68
N ASN A 163 -5.36 -39.11 18.78
CA ASN A 163 -6.15 -39.54 17.62
C ASN A 163 -7.35 -38.59 17.45
N TYR A 164 -7.24 -37.65 16.53
CA TYR A 164 -8.31 -36.70 16.21
C TYR A 164 -8.84 -36.93 14.80
N THR A 165 -10.14 -36.73 14.66
CA THR A 165 -10.78 -36.56 13.35
C THR A 165 -10.97 -35.07 13.08
N TYR A 166 -10.81 -34.65 11.83
CA TYR A 166 -10.87 -33.25 11.44
C TYR A 166 -11.98 -33.01 10.43
N GLN A 167 -12.78 -31.97 10.66
CA GLN A 167 -13.79 -31.47 9.73
C GLN A 167 -13.48 -30.02 9.37
N TRP A 168 -13.38 -29.73 8.08
CA TRP A 168 -13.20 -28.39 7.54
C TRP A 168 -14.51 -27.82 7.02
N MET A 169 -14.75 -26.55 7.31
CA MET A 169 -15.91 -25.78 6.90
C MET A 169 -15.42 -24.46 6.25
N LEU A 170 -16.03 -24.05 5.15
CA LEU A 170 -15.86 -22.74 4.53
C LEU A 170 -17.23 -22.06 4.50
N ASP A 171 -17.35 -20.92 5.18
CA ASP A 171 -18.62 -20.17 5.35
C ASP A 171 -19.77 -21.09 5.83
N ASP A 172 -19.50 -21.84 6.90
CA ASP A 172 -20.43 -22.82 7.48
C ASP A 172 -20.83 -24.00 6.57
N ASN A 173 -20.19 -24.16 5.40
CA ASN A 173 -20.40 -25.30 4.50
C ASN A 173 -19.26 -26.33 4.63
N PRO A 174 -19.55 -27.64 4.78
CA PRO A 174 -18.51 -28.66 4.83
C PRO A 174 -17.71 -28.74 3.52
N VAL A 175 -16.38 -28.59 3.61
CA VAL A 175 -15.49 -28.58 2.43
C VAL A 175 -14.45 -29.70 2.40
N GLY A 176 -14.20 -30.37 3.54
CA GLY A 176 -13.22 -31.46 3.59
C GLY A 176 -13.12 -32.13 4.95
N THR A 177 -12.46 -33.28 4.97
CA THR A 177 -12.15 -34.04 6.19
C THR A 177 -10.69 -34.46 6.19
N GLY A 178 -10.11 -34.65 7.38
CA GLY A 178 -8.71 -35.04 7.55
C GLY A 178 -7.79 -33.87 7.86
N GLU A 179 -6.51 -34.17 8.10
CA GLU A 179 -5.53 -33.19 8.57
C GLU A 179 -5.26 -32.07 7.56
N THR A 180 -5.51 -32.30 6.27
CA THR A 180 -5.23 -31.31 5.22
C THR A 180 -6.49 -30.90 4.46
N TYR A 181 -6.55 -29.63 4.09
CA TYR A 181 -7.54 -29.07 3.18
C TYR A 181 -6.85 -28.26 2.09
N ASN A 182 -7.08 -28.64 0.83
CA ASN A 182 -6.60 -27.89 -0.33
C ASN A 182 -7.70 -26.94 -0.79
N PHE A 183 -7.43 -25.65 -0.70
CA PHE A 183 -8.33 -24.59 -1.16
C PHE A 183 -7.81 -23.99 -2.46
N THR A 184 -8.62 -24.10 -3.51
CA THR A 184 -8.38 -23.46 -4.81
C THR A 184 -9.58 -22.54 -5.08
N PRO A 185 -9.55 -21.27 -4.65
CA PRO A 185 -10.67 -20.37 -4.86
C PRO A 185 -10.92 -20.11 -6.35
N THR A 186 -12.18 -19.87 -6.67
CA THR A 186 -12.61 -19.38 -7.98
C THR A 186 -12.91 -17.87 -7.90
N LEU A 187 -13.08 -17.22 -9.06
CA LEU A 187 -13.50 -15.81 -9.13
C LEU A 187 -14.85 -15.54 -8.43
N VAL A 188 -15.70 -16.56 -8.26
CA VAL A 188 -16.99 -16.42 -7.55
C VAL A 188 -16.80 -16.40 -6.02
N GLN A 189 -15.67 -16.92 -5.54
CA GLN A 189 -15.32 -16.99 -4.12
C GLN A 189 -14.36 -15.85 -3.76
N CYS A 190 -14.52 -14.67 -4.35
CA CYS A 190 -13.73 -13.50 -3.98
C CYS A 190 -14.35 -12.78 -2.78
N GLY A 191 -13.49 -12.19 -1.96
CA GLY A 191 -13.83 -11.49 -0.74
C GLY A 191 -13.47 -12.28 0.52
N LYS A 192 -14.14 -11.95 1.62
CA LYS A 192 -13.90 -12.57 2.94
C LYS A 192 -14.66 -13.87 3.08
N HIS A 193 -13.96 -14.88 3.56
CA HIS A 193 -14.52 -16.20 3.87
C HIS A 193 -14.07 -16.66 5.25
N MET A 194 -14.91 -17.40 5.96
CA MET A 194 -14.57 -17.99 7.26
C MET A 194 -14.18 -19.46 7.08
N LEU A 195 -12.89 -19.76 7.23
CA LEU A 195 -12.38 -21.12 7.27
C LEU A 195 -12.39 -21.62 8.71
N THR A 196 -13.11 -22.70 8.98
CA THR A 196 -13.18 -23.32 10.30
C THR A 196 -12.71 -24.77 10.23
N VAL A 197 -11.85 -25.16 11.17
CA VAL A 197 -11.51 -26.57 11.40
C VAL A 197 -11.95 -26.99 12.80
N THR A 198 -12.58 -28.16 12.88
CA THR A 198 -12.92 -28.81 14.15
C THR A 198 -12.17 -30.13 14.26
N ALA A 199 -11.34 -30.25 15.28
CA ALA A 199 -10.64 -31.48 15.65
C ALA A 199 -11.39 -32.17 16.81
N THR A 200 -11.83 -33.39 16.59
CA THR A 200 -12.63 -34.16 17.56
C THR A 200 -11.93 -35.45 17.94
N SER A 201 -11.75 -35.67 19.24
CA SER A 201 -11.41 -36.95 19.86
C SER A 201 -12.59 -37.48 20.66
N ASP A 202 -12.44 -38.65 21.30
CA ASP A 202 -13.47 -39.24 22.16
C ASP A 202 -13.81 -38.37 23.39
N GLU A 203 -12.88 -37.52 23.84
CA GLU A 203 -13.00 -36.76 25.09
C GLU A 203 -13.02 -35.23 24.88
N THR A 204 -12.52 -34.75 23.74
CA THR A 204 -12.28 -33.31 23.50
C THR A 204 -12.64 -32.88 22.09
N VAL A 205 -13.13 -31.65 21.98
CA VAL A 205 -13.40 -30.97 20.72
C VAL A 205 -12.66 -29.63 20.74
N TYR A 206 -11.83 -29.39 19.73
CA TYR A 206 -11.17 -28.12 19.50
C TYR A 206 -11.64 -27.52 18.18
N THR A 207 -11.91 -26.22 18.18
CA THR A 207 -12.32 -25.49 16.98
C THR A 207 -11.44 -24.26 16.82
N LEU A 208 -10.99 -24.03 15.60
CA LEU A 208 -10.33 -22.79 15.18
C LEU A 208 -11.09 -22.25 13.97
N SER A 209 -11.41 -20.96 14.02
CA SER A 209 -12.01 -20.22 12.90
C SER A 209 -11.07 -19.09 12.50
N ARG A 210 -10.83 -18.93 11.20
CA ARG A 210 -9.97 -17.91 10.62
C ARG A 210 -10.63 -17.27 9.41
N GLU A 211 -10.57 -15.94 9.33
CA GLU A 211 -10.91 -15.22 8.12
C GLU A 211 -9.81 -15.44 7.06
N ILE A 212 -10.19 -15.94 5.90
CA ILE A 212 -9.34 -15.96 4.71
C ILE A 212 -9.90 -14.96 3.71
N VAL A 213 -9.00 -14.25 3.03
CA VAL A 213 -9.38 -13.32 1.97
C VAL A 213 -8.98 -13.94 0.66
N VAL A 214 -9.90 -14.03 -0.28
CA VAL A 214 -9.60 -14.30 -1.68
C VAL A 214 -9.62 -12.93 -2.35
N PRO A 215 -8.48 -12.23 -2.42
CA PRO A 215 -8.45 -10.97 -3.14
C PRO A 215 -8.67 -11.27 -4.62
N LEU A 216 -9.29 -10.32 -5.34
CA LEU A 216 -9.42 -10.24 -6.81
C LEU A 216 -10.76 -10.71 -7.39
N THR A 217 -11.73 -9.80 -7.41
CA THR A 217 -12.83 -9.92 -8.37
C THR A 217 -12.37 -9.46 -9.76
N LYS A 218 -12.62 -10.25 -10.80
CA LYS A 218 -12.47 -9.77 -12.18
C LYS A 218 -13.52 -8.69 -12.44
N ALA A 219 -13.08 -7.49 -12.74
CA ALA A 219 -13.89 -6.37 -13.18
C ALA A 219 -13.77 -6.21 -14.70
N GLY A 220 -14.84 -5.74 -15.35
CA GLY A 220 -14.95 -5.75 -16.81
C GLY A 220 -15.68 -7.00 -17.34
N GLY A 221 -15.68 -7.17 -18.65
CA GLY A 221 -16.43 -8.20 -19.36
C GLY A 221 -15.56 -9.12 -20.22
N GLY A 222 -16.15 -9.58 -21.32
CA GLY A 222 -15.53 -10.50 -22.27
C GLY A 222 -14.73 -9.83 -23.38
N ASN A 223 -14.83 -8.51 -23.54
CA ASN A 223 -14.08 -7.73 -24.52
C ASN A 223 -12.94 -6.94 -23.86
N HIS A 224 -12.33 -6.02 -24.61
CA HIS A 224 -11.27 -5.16 -24.12
C HIS A 224 -11.81 -4.18 -23.05
N ASP A 225 -11.18 -4.18 -21.89
CA ASP A 225 -11.46 -3.23 -20.80
C ASP A 225 -10.12 -2.64 -20.31
N ASP A 226 -10.10 -1.32 -20.11
CA ASP A 226 -8.90 -0.57 -19.76
C ASP A 226 -9.16 0.27 -18.51
N ALA A 227 -8.52 -0.07 -17.40
CA ALA A 227 -8.52 0.76 -16.20
C ALA A 227 -7.57 1.97 -16.36
N ARG A 228 -8.02 3.16 -15.96
CA ARG A 228 -7.28 4.42 -16.10
C ARG A 228 -6.99 5.14 -14.79
N CYS A 229 -7.82 4.94 -13.77
CA CYS A 229 -7.66 5.55 -12.46
C CYS A 229 -8.28 4.65 -11.38
N ILE A 230 -7.68 4.59 -10.20
CA ILE A 230 -8.27 3.97 -9.01
C ILE A 230 -8.03 4.89 -7.79
N HIS A 231 -8.95 4.90 -6.83
CA HIS A 231 -8.82 5.68 -5.61
C HIS A 231 -9.28 4.85 -4.42
N THR A 232 -8.66 5.02 -3.25
CA THR A 232 -9.21 4.46 -2.01
C THR A 232 -10.53 5.15 -1.66
N THR A 233 -11.40 4.44 -0.96
CA THR A 233 -12.66 5.02 -0.44
C THR A 233 -12.68 5.00 1.09
N PRO A 234 -13.37 5.95 1.76
CA PRO A 234 -13.33 6.07 3.23
C PRO A 234 -13.80 4.82 4.02
N ASP A 235 -14.53 3.92 3.36
CA ASP A 235 -14.96 2.63 3.90
C ASP A 235 -13.87 1.53 3.83
N GLY A 236 -12.65 1.88 3.41
CA GLY A 236 -11.52 0.97 3.23
C GLY A 236 -11.58 0.17 1.92
N GLY A 237 -12.53 0.46 1.03
CA GLY A 237 -12.61 -0.09 -0.31
C GLY A 237 -11.86 0.73 -1.36
N PHE A 238 -12.20 0.51 -2.63
CA PHE A 238 -11.57 1.18 -3.77
C PHE A 238 -12.57 1.49 -4.88
N ILE A 239 -12.40 2.60 -5.58
CA ILE A 239 -13.18 2.96 -6.76
C ILE A 239 -12.24 3.02 -7.98
N LEU A 240 -12.62 2.38 -9.07
CA LEU A 240 -11.86 2.31 -10.32
C LEU A 240 -12.66 2.98 -11.44
N ALA A 241 -11.98 3.73 -12.31
CA ALA A 241 -12.54 4.26 -13.54
C ALA A 241 -11.66 3.96 -14.76
N GLY A 242 -12.29 3.83 -15.92
CA GLY A 242 -11.64 3.49 -17.17
C GLY A 242 -12.59 3.47 -18.36
N GLU A 243 -12.32 2.59 -19.31
CA GLU A 243 -13.14 2.37 -20.49
C GLU A 243 -13.39 0.88 -20.72
N SER A 244 -14.53 0.55 -21.31
CA SER A 244 -14.91 -0.83 -21.61
C SER A 244 -15.59 -0.94 -22.98
N TYR A 245 -15.18 -1.93 -23.76
CA TYR A 245 -15.84 -2.34 -25.00
C TYR A 245 -16.81 -3.53 -24.78
N SER A 246 -17.05 -3.88 -23.53
CA SER A 246 -17.79 -5.08 -23.13
C SER A 246 -19.30 -4.81 -23.05
N THR A 247 -20.08 -5.79 -23.49
CA THR A 247 -21.56 -5.74 -23.45
C THR A 247 -22.16 -6.74 -22.46
N ASP A 248 -21.30 -7.47 -21.76
CA ASP A 248 -21.61 -8.59 -20.87
C ASP A 248 -21.16 -8.34 -19.43
N ILE A 249 -20.93 -7.08 -19.06
CA ILE A 249 -20.65 -6.68 -17.68
C ILE A 249 -21.93 -6.87 -16.85
N PRO A 250 -21.89 -7.67 -15.76
CA PRO A 250 -23.05 -7.91 -14.92
C PRO A 250 -23.67 -6.61 -14.40
N ASP A 251 -25.00 -6.51 -14.54
CA ASP A 251 -25.84 -5.41 -14.05
C ASP A 251 -25.53 -4.01 -14.63
N ALA A 252 -24.63 -3.91 -15.62
CA ALA A 252 -24.34 -2.67 -16.35
C ALA A 252 -25.06 -2.62 -17.71
N ILE A 253 -25.38 -1.41 -18.18
CA ILE A 253 -26.03 -1.18 -19.46
C ILE A 253 -25.01 -0.58 -20.43
N ASN A 254 -24.76 -1.25 -21.55
CA ASN A 254 -23.92 -0.70 -22.61
C ASN A 254 -24.66 0.43 -23.37
N HIS A 255 -23.96 1.53 -23.63
CA HIS A 255 -24.50 2.74 -24.25
C HIS A 255 -24.02 2.94 -25.69
N GLY A 256 -22.76 2.59 -25.97
CA GLY A 256 -22.17 2.70 -27.30
C GLY A 256 -21.07 1.67 -27.57
N SER A 257 -20.14 1.98 -28.47
CA SER A 257 -19.07 1.03 -28.85
C SER A 257 -17.99 0.89 -27.79
N ARG A 258 -17.84 1.91 -26.94
CA ARG A 258 -16.89 1.98 -25.83
C ARG A 258 -17.51 2.91 -24.80
N ASP A 259 -17.66 2.46 -23.57
CA ASP A 259 -18.28 3.27 -22.53
C ASP A 259 -17.27 3.61 -21.42
N CYS A 260 -17.52 4.71 -20.73
CA CYS A 260 -16.87 5.01 -19.45
C CYS A 260 -17.25 3.91 -18.46
N TYR A 261 -16.27 3.19 -17.93
CA TYR A 261 -16.48 2.12 -16.97
C TYR A 261 -16.07 2.56 -15.57
N VAL A 262 -16.93 2.34 -14.58
CA VAL A 262 -16.59 2.59 -13.15
C VAL A 262 -17.00 1.38 -12.32
N ALA A 263 -16.12 0.94 -11.43
CA ALA A 263 -16.39 -0.16 -10.50
C ALA A 263 -15.96 0.19 -9.07
N LYS A 264 -16.85 -0.06 -8.11
CA LYS A 264 -16.60 0.08 -6.67
C LYS A 264 -16.36 -1.29 -6.07
N PHE A 265 -15.33 -1.38 -5.24
CA PHE A 265 -14.93 -2.55 -4.51
C PHE A 265 -14.98 -2.29 -3.00
N ASP A 266 -15.28 -3.32 -2.23
CA ASP A 266 -15.14 -3.31 -0.78
C ASP A 266 -13.67 -3.53 -0.34
N SER A 267 -13.42 -3.45 0.97
CA SER A 267 -12.10 -3.67 1.57
C SER A 267 -11.50 -5.07 1.36
N SER A 268 -12.30 -6.02 0.87
CA SER A 268 -11.86 -7.37 0.52
C SER A 268 -11.56 -7.56 -0.96
N GLY A 269 -11.78 -6.52 -1.78
CA GLY A 269 -11.64 -6.57 -3.24
C GLY A 269 -12.84 -7.21 -3.95
N LYS A 270 -14.00 -7.28 -3.29
CA LYS A 270 -15.26 -7.71 -3.90
C LYS A 270 -15.94 -6.52 -4.58
N ILE A 271 -16.43 -6.70 -5.80
CA ILE A 271 -17.25 -5.67 -6.47
C ILE A 271 -18.55 -5.47 -5.69
N GLU A 272 -18.79 -4.23 -5.25
CA GLU A 272 -20.06 -3.78 -4.68
C GLU A 272 -21.03 -3.37 -5.78
N TRP A 273 -20.54 -2.62 -6.77
CA TRP A 273 -21.26 -2.26 -7.98
C TRP A 273 -20.29 -1.92 -9.12
N GLN A 274 -20.76 -2.02 -10.35
CA GLN A 274 -20.04 -1.62 -11.55
C GLN A 274 -21.04 -1.13 -12.59
N ASN A 275 -20.68 -0.08 -13.33
CA ASN A 275 -21.57 0.56 -14.29
C ASN A 275 -20.81 1.04 -15.52
N LEU A 276 -21.52 1.09 -16.63
CA LEU A 276 -21.10 1.73 -17.87
C LEU A 276 -21.87 3.05 -17.99
N TYR A 277 -21.16 4.10 -18.41
CA TYR A 277 -21.68 5.45 -18.57
C TYR A 277 -21.23 6.02 -19.90
N GLY A 278 -21.97 7.00 -20.39
CA GLY A 278 -21.70 7.65 -21.67
C GLY A 278 -22.98 7.82 -22.46
N GLY A 279 -22.82 7.99 -23.76
CA GLY A 279 -23.90 8.12 -24.72
C GLY A 279 -23.78 7.10 -25.83
N SER A 280 -24.34 7.43 -26.98
CA SER A 280 -24.49 6.53 -28.12
C SER A 280 -23.20 6.16 -28.87
N SER A 281 -22.05 6.74 -28.50
CA SER A 281 -20.78 6.66 -29.23
C SER A 281 -19.65 6.09 -28.35
N SER A 282 -18.43 6.64 -28.45
CA SER A 282 -17.28 6.23 -27.64
C SER A 282 -17.01 7.21 -26.51
N ASP A 283 -17.04 6.71 -25.28
CA ASP A 283 -16.84 7.43 -24.04
C ASP A 283 -15.72 6.76 -23.24
N ASN A 284 -14.93 7.55 -22.52
CA ASN A 284 -13.92 7.03 -21.60
C ASN A 284 -13.85 7.84 -20.32
N ALA A 285 -13.44 7.18 -19.24
CA ALA A 285 -12.94 7.85 -18.05
C ALA A 285 -11.42 7.74 -18.00
N ARG A 286 -10.76 8.85 -17.67
CA ARG A 286 -9.33 8.95 -17.43
C ARG A 286 -9.01 9.13 -15.96
N PHE A 287 -9.92 9.76 -15.21
CA PHE A 287 -9.70 10.11 -13.81
C PHE A 287 -10.99 10.01 -13.01
N ILE A 288 -10.89 9.64 -11.75
CA ILE A 288 -12.01 9.61 -10.80
C ILE A 288 -11.54 10.09 -9.43
N THR A 289 -12.40 10.85 -8.75
CA THR A 289 -12.12 11.36 -7.40
C THR A 289 -13.33 11.13 -6.50
N PRO A 290 -13.16 10.46 -5.34
CA PRO A 290 -14.18 10.39 -4.30
C PRO A 290 -14.50 11.77 -3.74
N LEU A 291 -15.77 11.96 -3.37
CA LEU A 291 -16.28 13.20 -2.79
C LEU A 291 -16.63 12.98 -1.32
N SER A 292 -16.63 14.08 -0.55
CA SER A 292 -16.98 14.07 0.88
C SER A 292 -18.42 13.64 1.16
N ASP A 293 -19.32 13.79 0.18
CA ASP A 293 -20.71 13.31 0.24
C ASP A 293 -20.84 11.79 -0.04
N GLY A 294 -19.73 11.10 -0.29
CA GLY A 294 -19.66 9.69 -0.62
C GLY A 294 -19.89 9.37 -2.10
N GLY A 295 -20.21 10.37 -2.93
CA GLY A 295 -20.26 10.25 -4.38
C GLY A 295 -18.89 10.33 -5.03
N TYR A 296 -18.87 10.46 -6.36
CA TYR A 296 -17.64 10.53 -7.14
C TYR A 296 -17.78 11.51 -8.31
N ILE A 297 -16.66 12.10 -8.71
CA ILE A 297 -16.54 12.91 -9.92
C ILE A 297 -15.55 12.24 -10.88
N VAL A 298 -15.93 12.15 -12.15
CA VAL A 298 -15.20 11.44 -13.21
C VAL A 298 -14.89 12.43 -14.32
N ALA A 299 -13.68 12.32 -14.86
CA ALA A 299 -13.21 13.09 -16.01
C ALA A 299 -12.71 12.18 -17.12
N GLY A 300 -12.99 12.56 -18.36
CA GLY A 300 -12.46 11.89 -19.55
C GLY A 300 -12.89 12.58 -20.84
N SER A 301 -13.28 11.80 -21.83
CA SER A 301 -13.76 12.32 -23.11
C SER A 301 -14.92 11.51 -23.70
N SER A 302 -15.66 12.13 -24.60
CA SER A 302 -16.85 11.55 -25.24
C SER A 302 -16.94 11.96 -26.71
N ASP A 303 -17.27 11.00 -27.57
CA ASP A 303 -17.71 11.22 -28.97
C ASP A 303 -19.24 11.27 -29.10
N SER A 304 -19.95 11.22 -27.97
CA SER A 304 -21.40 11.06 -27.93
C SER A 304 -22.08 12.42 -28.07
N ASN A 305 -23.17 12.47 -28.83
CA ASN A 305 -23.92 13.71 -29.08
C ASN A 305 -25.25 13.80 -28.31
N ASP A 306 -25.53 12.80 -27.48
CA ASP A 306 -26.75 12.63 -26.69
C ASP A 306 -26.54 12.86 -25.19
N ILE A 307 -25.36 13.37 -24.80
CA ILE A 307 -25.04 13.83 -23.45
C ILE A 307 -25.29 15.35 -23.37
N PRO A 308 -25.95 15.89 -22.33
CA PRO A 308 -26.15 17.34 -22.17
C PRO A 308 -24.82 18.12 -22.16
N GLY A 309 -24.72 19.29 -22.79
CA GLY A 309 -23.47 20.09 -22.74
C GLY A 309 -23.18 20.90 -24.00
N ALA A 310 -21.89 21.16 -24.24
CA ALA A 310 -21.38 21.90 -25.40
C ALA A 310 -21.95 21.37 -26.74
N PRO A 311 -22.21 22.26 -27.72
CA PRO A 311 -22.77 21.86 -29.00
C PRO A 311 -21.74 21.10 -29.85
N LEU A 312 -22.20 19.98 -30.43
CA LEU A 312 -21.62 19.18 -31.52
C LEU A 312 -20.26 19.66 -32.03
N THR A 313 -19.18 18.95 -31.68
CA THR A 313 -17.97 18.90 -32.49
C THR A 313 -17.90 17.54 -33.20
N GLU A 314 -17.20 17.44 -34.34
CA GLU A 314 -16.95 16.14 -35.00
C GLU A 314 -15.89 15.29 -34.25
N PHE A 315 -15.47 15.71 -33.04
CA PHE A 315 -14.32 15.19 -32.29
C PHE A 315 -14.67 14.94 -30.81
N HIS A 316 -13.75 14.31 -30.08
CA HIS A 316 -13.89 14.08 -28.65
C HIS A 316 -14.15 15.41 -27.91
N ASP A 317 -15.21 15.47 -27.10
CA ASP A 317 -15.49 16.55 -26.16
C ASP A 317 -15.06 16.13 -24.73
N ILE A 318 -14.74 17.10 -23.87
CA ILE A 318 -14.45 16.83 -22.45
C ILE A 318 -15.72 16.32 -21.79
N TYR A 319 -15.65 15.12 -21.21
CA TYR A 319 -16.74 14.49 -20.50
C TYR A 319 -16.50 14.57 -19.00
N ILE A 320 -17.44 15.19 -18.27
CA ILE A 320 -17.44 15.21 -16.80
C ILE A 320 -18.73 14.57 -16.30
N LEU A 321 -18.58 13.61 -15.40
CA LEU A 321 -19.67 12.81 -14.84
C LEU A 321 -19.61 12.85 -13.32
N ARG A 322 -20.69 13.31 -12.67
CA ARG A 322 -20.89 13.16 -11.23
C ARG A 322 -21.83 11.99 -10.98
N ILE A 323 -21.39 11.06 -10.13
CA ILE A 323 -22.16 9.90 -9.70
C ILE A 323 -22.33 9.90 -8.18
N GLY A 324 -23.41 9.29 -7.71
CA GLY A 324 -23.69 9.11 -6.30
C GLY A 324 -23.01 7.87 -5.71
N VAL A 325 -23.36 7.57 -4.46
CA VAL A 325 -22.71 6.53 -3.64
C VAL A 325 -22.90 5.12 -4.23
N ILE A 326 -24.02 4.88 -4.92
CA ILE A 326 -24.36 3.58 -5.51
C ILE A 326 -24.13 3.56 -7.04
N GLY A 327 -23.39 4.53 -7.57
CA GLY A 327 -23.10 4.64 -9.00
C GLY A 327 -24.26 5.20 -9.84
N GLU A 328 -25.25 5.83 -9.22
CA GLU A 328 -26.31 6.52 -9.94
C GLU A 328 -25.82 7.85 -10.52
N VAL A 329 -26.20 8.19 -11.75
CA VAL A 329 -25.83 9.47 -12.36
C VAL A 329 -26.54 10.62 -11.64
N VAL A 330 -25.75 11.53 -11.05
CA VAL A 330 -26.24 12.80 -10.49
C VAL A 330 -26.38 13.83 -11.61
N TRP A 331 -25.31 14.01 -12.39
CA TRP A 331 -25.31 14.78 -13.63
C TRP A 331 -24.12 14.38 -14.50
N GLN A 332 -24.23 14.63 -15.79
CA GLN A 332 -23.14 14.47 -16.75
C GLN A 332 -23.18 15.60 -17.78
N LYS A 333 -22.00 16.09 -18.18
CA LYS A 333 -21.89 17.25 -19.09
C LYS A 333 -20.69 17.16 -20.04
N LEU A 334 -20.89 17.68 -21.24
CA LEU A 334 -19.84 17.91 -22.25
C LEU A 334 -19.33 19.35 -22.25
N TYR A 335 -18.02 19.52 -22.48
CA TYR A 335 -17.32 20.81 -22.60
C TYR A 335 -16.31 20.76 -23.76
N SER A 336 -16.07 21.87 -24.45
CA SER A 336 -15.13 21.93 -25.57
C SER A 336 -14.43 23.29 -25.66
N CYS A 337 -13.14 23.30 -26.05
CA CYS A 337 -12.37 24.53 -26.22
C CYS A 337 -12.18 24.83 -27.71
N GLY A 338 -13.00 25.73 -28.25
CA GLY A 338 -12.83 26.29 -29.58
C GLY A 338 -13.73 25.70 -30.67
N SER A 339 -13.88 26.47 -31.75
CA SER A 339 -14.73 26.19 -32.92
C SER A 339 -14.03 25.43 -34.03
N ASP A 340 -12.74 25.10 -33.86
CA ASP A 340 -11.94 24.48 -34.90
C ASP A 340 -12.01 22.96 -34.72
N GLU A 341 -12.87 22.37 -35.55
CA GLU A 341 -13.20 20.96 -35.73
C GLU A 341 -11.99 20.12 -36.18
N GLU A 342 -10.85 20.18 -35.50
CA GLU A 342 -9.69 19.31 -35.81
C GLU A 342 -8.99 18.72 -34.58
N ASN A 343 -9.34 19.16 -33.36
CA ASN A 343 -8.65 18.73 -32.13
C ASN A 343 -9.58 18.00 -31.15
N SER A 344 -9.18 16.79 -30.77
CA SER A 344 -9.78 16.02 -29.69
C SER A 344 -9.61 16.70 -28.34
N ASN A 345 -10.70 16.94 -27.62
CA ASN A 345 -10.73 17.47 -26.26
C ASN A 345 -10.87 16.34 -25.23
N PHE A 346 -10.11 16.43 -24.14
CA PHE A 346 -10.17 15.45 -23.05
C PHE A 346 -9.78 16.11 -21.73
N ALA A 347 -10.43 15.69 -20.64
CA ALA A 347 -9.97 16.00 -19.30
C ALA A 347 -9.01 14.90 -18.82
N HIS A 348 -7.85 15.33 -18.32
CA HIS A 348 -6.84 14.49 -17.68
C HIS A 348 -7.15 14.23 -16.22
N ALA A 349 -7.69 15.23 -15.52
CA ALA A 349 -7.99 15.14 -14.10
C ALA A 349 -9.14 16.06 -13.72
N VAL A 350 -9.78 15.74 -12.60
CA VAL A 350 -10.80 16.57 -11.96
C VAL A 350 -10.62 16.49 -10.46
N TYR A 351 -10.68 17.61 -9.77
CA TYR A 351 -10.53 17.68 -8.32
C TYR A 351 -11.66 18.51 -7.71
N PRO A 352 -12.28 18.08 -6.59
CA PRO A 352 -13.16 18.94 -5.83
C PRO A 352 -12.38 20.14 -5.30
N THR A 353 -12.99 21.33 -5.29
CA THR A 353 -12.35 22.51 -4.70
C THR A 353 -12.21 22.33 -3.19
N ILE A 354 -11.28 23.05 -2.54
CA ILE A 354 -11.03 22.89 -1.09
C ILE A 354 -12.27 23.23 -0.25
N ASP A 355 -13.07 24.19 -0.74
CA ASP A 355 -14.35 24.55 -0.14
C ASP A 355 -15.51 23.63 -0.54
N GLU A 356 -15.24 22.60 -1.35
CA GLU A 356 -16.16 21.58 -1.85
C GLU A 356 -17.40 22.11 -2.59
N ASN A 357 -17.36 23.37 -3.03
CA ASN A 357 -18.46 24.04 -3.74
C ASN A 357 -18.43 23.84 -5.25
N GLY A 358 -17.40 23.18 -5.78
CA GLY A 358 -17.21 23.00 -7.21
C GLY A 358 -16.04 22.09 -7.55
N PHE A 359 -15.60 22.19 -8.80
CA PHE A 359 -14.56 21.32 -9.33
C PHE A 359 -13.54 22.11 -10.15
N MET A 360 -12.27 21.70 -10.04
CA MET A 360 -11.21 22.09 -10.97
C MET A 360 -11.02 20.96 -11.98
N VAL A 361 -11.13 21.27 -13.26
CA VAL A 361 -10.93 20.32 -14.37
C VAL A 361 -9.67 20.69 -15.12
N LEU A 362 -8.81 19.70 -15.36
CA LEU A 362 -7.57 19.85 -16.11
C LEU A 362 -7.65 18.97 -17.35
N GLY A 363 -7.18 19.48 -18.48
CA GLY A 363 -7.30 18.80 -19.76
C GLY A 363 -6.69 19.61 -20.89
N THR A 364 -7.27 19.47 -22.08
CA THR A 364 -6.99 20.34 -23.23
C THR A 364 -7.31 21.81 -22.96
N MET A 365 -8.14 22.07 -21.96
CA MET A 365 -8.28 23.36 -21.27
C MET A 365 -8.36 23.15 -19.76
N ILE A 366 -8.18 24.23 -19.01
CA ILE A 366 -8.40 24.26 -17.56
C ILE A 366 -9.73 24.96 -17.30
N MET A 367 -10.59 24.37 -16.47
CA MET A 367 -11.90 24.93 -16.14
C MET A 367 -12.20 24.86 -14.66
N ARG A 368 -12.92 25.87 -14.19
CA ARG A 368 -13.60 25.86 -12.89
C ARG A 368 -15.08 25.63 -13.10
N LEU A 369 -15.64 24.64 -12.41
CA LEU A 369 -17.06 24.33 -12.40
C LEU A 369 -17.65 24.58 -11.01
N ASP A 370 -18.94 24.91 -10.95
CA ASP A 370 -19.73 24.83 -9.72
C ASP A 370 -20.14 23.36 -9.40
N GLY A 371 -20.73 23.11 -8.23
CA GLY A 371 -21.16 21.77 -7.81
C GLY A 371 -22.24 21.12 -8.70
N ALA A 372 -22.91 21.91 -9.56
CA ALA A 372 -23.87 21.45 -10.56
C ALA A 372 -23.23 21.28 -11.95
N GLY A 373 -21.92 21.46 -12.08
CA GLY A 373 -21.18 21.37 -13.34
C GLY A 373 -21.44 22.57 -14.26
N ASN A 374 -21.78 23.75 -13.76
CA ASN A 374 -21.81 24.94 -14.62
C ASN A 374 -20.43 25.59 -14.63
N MET A 375 -19.96 25.98 -15.81
CA MET A 375 -18.65 26.61 -15.98
C MET A 375 -18.65 28.01 -15.35
N ILE A 376 -17.72 28.23 -14.43
CA ILE A 376 -17.45 29.52 -13.77
C ILE A 376 -16.44 30.31 -14.61
N TRP A 377 -15.33 29.66 -14.98
CA TRP A 377 -14.32 30.20 -15.88
C TRP A 377 -13.54 29.08 -16.57
N ASP A 378 -12.92 29.41 -17.69
CA ASP A 378 -12.03 28.54 -18.47
C ASP A 378 -10.73 29.26 -18.86
N LYS A 379 -9.69 28.48 -19.15
CA LYS A 379 -8.41 28.93 -19.72
C LYS A 379 -7.99 28.00 -20.84
N ASN A 380 -7.70 28.58 -22.00
CA ASN A 380 -7.19 27.88 -23.18
C ASN A 380 -5.69 27.55 -23.07
N TYR A 381 -5.28 26.92 -21.97
CA TYR A 381 -3.97 26.31 -21.76
C TYR A 381 -4.17 24.86 -21.32
N GLN A 382 -3.20 23.99 -21.61
CA GLN A 382 -3.32 22.58 -21.26
C GLN A 382 -2.84 22.35 -19.82
N GLY A 383 -3.64 21.65 -19.03
CA GLY A 383 -3.26 21.20 -17.68
C GLY A 383 -3.19 19.68 -17.66
N TYR A 384 -2.07 19.12 -17.18
CA TYR A 384 -1.92 17.67 -17.03
C TYR A 384 -2.24 17.23 -15.61
N MET A 385 -1.65 17.87 -14.60
CA MET A 385 -2.03 17.68 -13.19
C MET A 385 -1.88 18.97 -12.39
N ALA A 386 -2.46 19.00 -11.19
CA ALA A 386 -2.39 20.13 -10.29
C ALA A 386 -2.37 19.70 -8.83
N ALA A 387 -1.78 20.56 -8.00
CA ALA A 387 -2.01 20.59 -6.56
C ALA A 387 -2.94 21.76 -6.23
N LEU A 388 -4.01 21.50 -5.48
CA LEU A 388 -4.89 22.56 -4.98
C LEU A 388 -4.19 23.33 -3.87
N THR A 389 -4.39 24.64 -3.81
CA THR A 389 -3.75 25.51 -2.81
C THR A 389 -4.76 26.07 -1.81
N PRO A 390 -4.39 26.32 -0.54
CA PRO A 390 -5.31 26.75 0.52
C PRO A 390 -6.14 28.01 0.22
N ASP A 391 -5.69 28.84 -0.71
CA ASP A 391 -6.41 29.99 -1.27
C ASP A 391 -7.51 29.60 -2.28
N ASN A 392 -7.83 28.30 -2.38
CA ASN A 392 -8.77 27.70 -3.32
C ASN A 392 -8.39 27.88 -4.80
N GLY A 393 -7.11 28.17 -5.04
CA GLY A 393 -6.44 28.14 -6.34
C GLY A 393 -5.79 26.79 -6.61
N CYS A 394 -4.84 26.78 -7.56
CA CYS A 394 -4.07 25.58 -7.89
C CYS A 394 -2.71 25.91 -8.50
N VAL A 395 -1.73 25.06 -8.24
CA VAL A 395 -0.48 24.99 -9.00
C VAL A 395 -0.62 23.88 -10.02
N ILE A 396 -0.37 24.19 -11.29
CA ILE A 396 -0.57 23.29 -12.42
C ILE A 396 0.77 23.02 -13.10
N ALA A 397 1.04 21.75 -13.39
CA ALA A 397 2.03 21.37 -14.40
C ALA A 397 1.30 21.13 -15.73
N GLY A 398 1.70 21.87 -16.75
CA GLY A 398 0.92 22.01 -17.97
C GLY A 398 1.72 22.59 -19.13
N GLU A 399 1.06 22.72 -20.27
CA GLU A 399 1.61 23.39 -21.44
C GLU A 399 0.94 24.75 -21.63
N LYS A 400 1.77 25.80 -21.74
CA LYS A 400 1.31 27.15 -22.03
C LYS A 400 2.23 27.75 -23.08
N ASN A 401 1.65 28.37 -24.11
CA ASN A 401 2.39 28.90 -25.27
C ASN A 401 3.23 27.85 -26.02
N ASN A 402 2.78 26.59 -26.06
CA ASN A 402 3.52 25.45 -26.66
C ASN A 402 4.87 25.16 -25.97
N GLU A 403 4.99 25.52 -24.69
CA GLU A 403 6.14 25.26 -23.85
C GLU A 403 5.71 24.60 -22.52
N PRO A 404 6.48 23.61 -22.02
CA PRO A 404 6.30 23.06 -20.70
C PRO A 404 6.45 24.12 -19.60
N ALA A 405 5.49 24.19 -18.70
CA ALA A 405 5.50 25.17 -17.63
C ALA A 405 4.83 24.67 -16.34
N ILE A 406 5.17 25.33 -15.25
CA ILE A 406 4.45 25.27 -13.99
C ILE A 406 3.90 26.66 -13.72
N PHE A 407 2.63 26.76 -13.35
CA PHE A 407 2.00 28.04 -13.06
C PHE A 407 0.96 27.93 -11.97
N LYS A 408 0.72 29.04 -11.26
CA LYS A 408 -0.28 29.11 -10.21
C LYS A 408 -1.44 30.01 -10.62
N LEU A 409 -2.64 29.48 -10.47
CA LEU A 409 -3.89 30.22 -10.60
C LEU A 409 -4.53 30.42 -9.23
N ASP A 410 -5.14 31.58 -9.00
CA ASP A 410 -6.04 31.79 -7.86
C ASP A 410 -7.43 31.17 -8.11
N ALA A 411 -8.33 31.30 -7.13
CA ALA A 411 -9.68 30.74 -7.20
C ALA A 411 -10.53 31.29 -8.38
N ASP A 412 -10.26 32.53 -8.79
CA ASP A 412 -10.95 33.23 -9.88
C ASP A 412 -10.28 32.97 -11.25
N GLY A 413 -9.21 32.15 -11.26
CA GLY A 413 -8.45 31.82 -12.46
C GLY A 413 -7.48 32.92 -12.88
N ASN A 414 -7.13 33.87 -12.02
CA ASN A 414 -6.04 34.81 -12.30
C ASN A 414 -4.70 34.14 -12.08
N GLU A 415 -3.76 34.38 -12.98
CA GLU A 415 -2.39 33.90 -12.82
C GLU A 415 -1.65 34.70 -11.76
N LEU A 416 -1.13 33.99 -10.75
CA LEU A 416 -0.29 34.58 -9.70
C LEU A 416 1.18 34.56 -10.09
N TRP A 417 1.63 33.46 -10.68
CA TRP A 417 2.98 33.31 -11.22
C TRP A 417 3.02 32.24 -12.31
N TYR A 418 4.07 32.32 -13.14
CA TYR A 418 4.34 31.42 -14.26
C TYR A 418 5.83 31.13 -14.33
N GLN A 419 6.18 29.86 -14.38
CA GLN A 419 7.55 29.38 -14.43
C GLN A 419 7.72 28.41 -15.62
N PRO A 420 8.33 28.86 -16.74
CA PRO A 420 8.65 27.97 -17.83
C PRO A 420 9.75 26.99 -17.38
N VAL A 421 9.64 25.75 -17.82
CA VAL A 421 10.73 24.78 -17.62
C VAL A 421 11.78 25.05 -18.69
N ASP A 422 12.99 25.44 -18.28
CA ASP A 422 14.13 25.66 -19.19
C ASP A 422 14.67 24.32 -19.71
N ALA A 423 13.84 23.63 -20.49
CA ALA A 423 14.28 22.53 -21.33
C ALA A 423 14.94 23.07 -22.62
N GLY A 424 14.78 24.36 -22.93
CA GLY A 424 15.11 24.96 -24.22
C GLY A 424 13.91 24.91 -25.18
N ALA A 425 13.88 25.82 -26.17
CA ALA A 425 12.76 25.96 -27.12
C ALA A 425 12.44 24.70 -27.96
N GLU A 426 13.31 23.69 -27.89
CA GLU A 426 13.22 22.43 -28.63
C GLU A 426 12.37 21.36 -27.93
N TYR A 427 11.64 21.59 -26.83
CA TYR A 427 10.89 20.53 -26.15
C TYR A 427 9.37 20.74 -26.15
N THR A 428 8.61 19.64 -26.13
CA THR A 428 7.16 19.61 -25.84
C THR A 428 6.91 18.75 -24.61
N LEU A 429 5.80 19.02 -23.92
CA LEU A 429 5.28 18.07 -22.95
C LEU A 429 4.79 16.81 -23.67
N ASP A 430 4.97 15.66 -23.04
CA ASP A 430 4.25 14.45 -23.44
C ASP A 430 3.01 14.27 -22.56
N SER A 431 2.00 13.65 -23.13
CA SER A 431 0.59 13.53 -22.73
C SER A 431 0.28 13.03 -21.31
N PHE A 432 1.28 12.71 -20.48
CA PHE A 432 1.13 12.13 -19.14
C PHE A 432 2.18 12.61 -18.11
N GLY A 433 2.97 13.65 -18.39
CA GLY A 433 4.04 14.09 -17.48
C GLY A 433 3.76 15.41 -16.77
N GLY A 434 3.37 15.37 -15.50
CA GLY A 434 3.26 16.58 -14.69
C GLY A 434 2.73 16.34 -13.29
N LEU A 435 3.35 15.48 -12.49
CA LEU A 435 2.94 15.31 -11.08
C LEU A 435 3.30 16.58 -10.32
N VAL A 436 2.38 17.11 -9.52
CA VAL A 436 2.63 18.24 -8.62
C VAL A 436 2.21 17.81 -7.22
N ALA A 437 3.10 17.96 -6.25
CA ALA A 437 2.82 17.79 -4.83
C ALA A 437 3.08 19.11 -4.09
N ASP A 438 2.33 19.34 -3.02
CA ASP A 438 2.54 20.42 -2.06
C ASP A 438 3.29 19.92 -0.82
N GLY A 439 4.03 20.82 -0.17
CA GLY A 439 4.67 20.60 1.12
C GLY A 439 4.80 21.90 1.91
N GLU A 440 5.24 21.81 3.16
CA GLU A 440 5.26 22.96 4.09
C GLU A 440 6.05 24.17 3.54
N ASP A 441 7.12 23.92 2.78
CA ASP A 441 8.03 24.94 2.26
C ASP A 441 7.81 25.30 0.77
N GLY A 442 6.84 24.68 0.09
CA GLY A 442 6.59 24.94 -1.33
C GLY A 442 5.97 23.77 -2.10
N PHE A 443 6.37 23.63 -3.36
CA PHE A 443 5.83 22.62 -4.28
C PHE A 443 6.95 21.84 -4.96
N VAL A 444 6.67 20.58 -5.30
CA VAL A 444 7.56 19.75 -6.12
C VAL A 444 6.80 19.24 -7.32
N ALA A 445 7.40 19.38 -8.51
CA ALA A 445 6.81 18.91 -9.75
C ALA A 445 7.75 17.97 -10.52
N ALA A 446 7.20 16.89 -11.07
CA ALA A 446 7.91 15.97 -11.96
C ALA A 446 7.34 16.07 -13.39
N ILE A 447 8.18 16.38 -14.36
CA ILE A 447 7.79 16.74 -15.73
C ILE A 447 8.54 15.88 -16.74
N ASN A 448 7.79 15.34 -17.71
CA ASN A 448 8.35 14.55 -18.81
C ASN A 448 8.32 15.38 -20.10
N CYS A 449 9.50 15.66 -20.65
CA CYS A 449 9.69 16.45 -21.85
C CYS A 449 10.20 15.58 -22.99
N LYS A 450 9.60 15.71 -24.17
CA LYS A 450 10.12 15.13 -25.40
C LYS A 450 10.84 16.20 -26.21
N LYS A 451 12.03 15.87 -26.72
CA LYS A 451 12.73 16.75 -27.65
C LYS A 451 12.03 16.75 -29.01
N LYS A 452 11.85 17.91 -29.63
CA LYS A 452 11.16 18.12 -30.92
C LYS A 452 12.02 17.65 -32.09
N THR A 453 13.34 17.76 -31.96
CA THR A 453 14.32 17.52 -33.03
C THR A 453 14.81 16.07 -33.10
N GLU A 454 14.72 15.34 -31.99
CA GLU A 454 15.20 13.97 -31.82
C GLU A 454 14.17 13.19 -31.00
N ASN A 455 14.07 11.87 -31.15
CA ASN A 455 13.10 11.10 -30.37
C ASN A 455 13.60 10.78 -28.95
N SER A 456 14.26 11.74 -28.29
CA SER A 456 14.78 11.61 -26.92
C SER A 456 13.80 12.19 -25.88
N TYR A 457 13.83 11.61 -24.68
CA TYR A 457 13.01 12.04 -23.55
C TYR A 457 13.89 12.50 -22.38
N HIS A 458 13.41 13.53 -21.70
CA HIS A 458 14.08 14.17 -20.57
C HIS A 458 13.08 14.35 -19.44
N ASN A 459 13.46 13.90 -18.25
CA ASN A 459 12.58 13.94 -17.08
C ASN A 459 13.18 14.89 -16.06
N PHE A 460 12.40 15.88 -15.63
CA PHE A 460 12.83 16.93 -14.72
C PHE A 460 12.04 16.87 -13.42
N LEU A 461 12.74 17.03 -12.31
CA LEU A 461 12.17 17.29 -11.01
C LEU A 461 12.49 18.72 -10.61
N ILE A 462 11.45 19.46 -10.26
CA ILE A 462 11.52 20.91 -10.03
C ILE A 462 10.94 21.20 -8.66
N GLY A 463 11.79 21.68 -7.75
CA GLY A 463 11.36 22.29 -6.50
C GLY A 463 11.02 23.76 -6.71
N LEU A 464 9.92 24.20 -6.12
CA LEU A 464 9.43 25.57 -6.16
C LEU A 464 9.14 26.07 -4.75
N THR A 465 9.45 27.33 -4.47
CA THR A 465 8.92 28.01 -3.28
C THR A 465 7.44 28.31 -3.44
N VAL A 466 6.77 28.68 -2.34
CA VAL A 466 5.35 29.10 -2.36
C VAL A 466 5.09 30.27 -3.34
N ASP A 467 6.08 31.15 -3.51
CA ASP A 467 6.03 32.30 -4.41
C ASP A 467 6.40 31.96 -5.87
N GLY A 468 6.67 30.69 -6.17
CA GLY A 468 6.98 30.21 -7.52
C GLY A 468 8.45 30.33 -7.94
N ALA A 469 9.35 30.65 -7.02
CA ALA A 469 10.79 30.66 -7.33
C ALA A 469 11.35 29.23 -7.37
N ILE A 470 12.15 28.90 -8.39
CA ILE A 470 12.81 27.59 -8.47
C ILE A 470 13.81 27.46 -7.31
N SER A 471 13.56 26.49 -6.44
CA SER A 471 14.45 26.11 -5.34
C SER A 471 15.43 25.02 -5.77
N SER A 472 15.01 24.12 -6.66
CA SER A 472 15.86 23.07 -7.24
C SER A 472 15.41 22.69 -8.65
N ILE A 473 16.35 22.21 -9.46
CA ILE A 473 16.06 21.55 -10.73
C ILE A 473 17.02 20.38 -10.91
N ASN A 474 16.48 19.18 -11.09
CA ASN A 474 17.24 17.96 -11.23
C ASN A 474 16.74 17.18 -12.45
N GLU A 475 17.64 16.90 -13.39
CA GLU A 475 17.37 16.00 -14.51
C GLU A 475 17.55 14.56 -14.02
N ILE A 476 16.49 13.76 -14.11
CA ILE A 476 16.41 12.42 -13.51
C ILE A 476 16.93 11.35 -14.47
N ASP A 477 16.68 11.48 -15.77
CA ASP A 477 17.11 10.49 -16.75
C ASP A 477 17.37 11.12 -18.12
N LYS A 478 18.40 10.61 -18.80
CA LYS A 478 18.77 10.89 -20.20
C LYS A 478 18.73 9.57 -20.95
N THR A 479 17.54 9.10 -21.26
CA THR A 479 17.36 7.90 -22.05
C THR A 479 17.64 8.21 -23.52
N ASN A 480 18.60 7.49 -24.11
CA ASN A 480 18.90 7.62 -25.53
C ASN A 480 17.78 6.98 -26.38
N ASP A 481 17.38 7.73 -27.40
CA ASP A 481 16.62 7.38 -28.60
C ASP A 481 15.14 6.95 -28.54
N TYR A 482 14.60 6.28 -27.51
CA TYR A 482 13.16 5.92 -27.54
C TYR A 482 12.46 5.72 -26.17
N ASN A 483 13.19 5.50 -25.08
CA ASN A 483 12.56 5.07 -23.82
C ASN A 483 12.28 6.30 -22.95
N LYS A 484 11.13 6.36 -22.27
CA LYS A 484 10.79 7.44 -21.30
C LYS A 484 10.46 6.81 -19.96
N ILE A 485 10.76 7.52 -18.86
CA ILE A 485 10.17 7.20 -17.57
C ILE A 485 8.83 7.91 -17.51
N GLU A 486 7.75 7.17 -17.54
CA GLU A 486 6.41 7.69 -17.24
C GLU A 486 6.26 7.74 -15.72
N PHE A 487 6.34 8.93 -15.14
CA PHE A 487 6.04 9.09 -13.72
C PHE A 487 4.56 8.80 -13.45
N SER A 488 4.31 7.94 -12.48
CA SER A 488 2.97 7.47 -12.13
C SER A 488 2.46 8.03 -10.81
N ALA A 489 3.36 8.34 -9.85
CA ALA A 489 2.98 8.88 -8.55
C ALA A 489 4.13 9.66 -7.88
N LEU A 490 3.78 10.72 -7.14
CA LEU A 490 4.65 11.52 -6.30
C LEU A 490 3.95 11.71 -4.95
N PHE A 491 4.63 11.36 -3.84
CA PHE A 491 4.03 11.42 -2.50
C PHE A 491 5.06 11.78 -1.43
N GLN A 492 4.60 12.43 -0.37
CA GLN A 492 5.45 12.88 0.73
C GLN A 492 5.83 11.72 1.65
N THR A 493 7.01 11.82 2.27
CA THR A 493 7.55 10.84 3.22
C THR A 493 7.40 11.34 4.66
N PRO A 494 7.41 10.46 5.66
CA PRO A 494 7.42 10.85 7.08
C PRO A 494 8.63 11.70 7.50
N GLN A 495 9.66 11.76 6.66
CA GLN A 495 10.88 12.56 6.85
C GLN A 495 10.84 13.84 6.00
N GLU A 496 9.64 14.27 5.62
CA GLU A 496 9.28 15.47 4.85
C GLU A 496 9.77 15.51 3.39
N GLY A 497 10.68 14.63 2.96
CA GLY A 497 11.04 14.44 1.55
C GLY A 497 9.94 13.77 0.71
N TYR A 498 10.19 13.47 -0.57
CA TYR A 498 9.20 12.82 -1.45
C TYR A 498 9.72 11.54 -2.11
N ASN A 499 8.83 10.58 -2.31
CA ASN A 499 9.07 9.42 -3.15
C ASN A 499 8.40 9.62 -4.51
N LEU A 500 9.11 9.24 -5.58
CA LEU A 500 8.67 9.32 -6.95
C LEU A 500 8.71 7.91 -7.56
N LEU A 501 7.59 7.49 -8.14
CA LEU A 501 7.44 6.21 -8.82
C LEU A 501 7.24 6.44 -10.32
N GLY A 502 7.91 5.63 -11.14
CA GLY A 502 7.76 5.69 -12.58
C GLY A 502 7.99 4.36 -13.28
N LEU A 503 7.54 4.28 -14.53
CA LEU A 503 7.62 3.11 -15.38
C LEU A 503 8.53 3.39 -16.58
N ALA A 504 9.48 2.50 -16.86
CA ALA A 504 10.22 2.50 -18.13
C ALA A 504 10.63 1.06 -18.49
N ASP A 505 10.57 0.70 -19.78
CA ASP A 505 11.00 -0.62 -20.26
C ASP A 505 10.38 -1.78 -19.46
N SER A 506 9.08 -1.67 -19.17
CA SER A 506 8.32 -2.64 -18.37
C SER A 506 8.83 -2.84 -16.93
N ARG A 507 9.66 -1.91 -16.42
CA ARG A 507 10.19 -1.92 -15.05
C ARG A 507 9.65 -0.77 -14.24
N ILE A 508 9.43 -1.05 -12.96
CA ILE A 508 9.01 -0.06 -11.99
C ILE A 508 10.24 0.48 -11.25
N TYR A 509 10.35 1.80 -11.25
CA TYR A 509 11.44 2.56 -10.65
C TYR A 509 10.94 3.36 -9.47
N LEU A 510 11.73 3.38 -8.38
CA LEU A 510 11.53 4.22 -7.21
C LEU A 510 12.71 5.17 -7.02
N MET A 511 12.40 6.44 -6.79
CA MET A 511 13.37 7.47 -6.43
C MET A 511 12.92 8.20 -5.16
N GLN A 512 13.88 8.61 -4.34
CA GLN A 512 13.63 9.39 -3.13
C GLN A 512 14.28 10.77 -3.24
N THR A 513 13.65 11.75 -2.62
CA THR A 513 14.03 13.17 -2.70
C THR A 513 13.92 13.82 -1.33
N ASP A 514 14.62 14.94 -1.13
CA ASP A 514 14.43 15.81 0.04
C ASP A 514 13.20 16.72 -0.12
N VAL A 515 12.91 17.51 0.92
CA VAL A 515 11.80 18.50 0.95
C VAL A 515 11.83 19.51 -0.20
N GLY A 516 13.01 19.78 -0.76
CA GLY A 516 13.22 20.74 -1.84
C GLY A 516 13.17 20.10 -3.23
N GLY A 517 12.86 18.81 -3.35
CA GLY A 517 12.86 18.09 -4.62
C GLY A 517 14.27 17.74 -5.13
N ASN A 518 15.29 17.70 -4.26
CA ASN A 518 16.61 17.18 -4.64
C ASN A 518 16.66 15.66 -4.49
N LYS A 519 17.24 14.97 -5.47
CA LYS A 519 17.41 13.51 -5.40
C LYS A 519 18.32 13.11 -4.22
N LEU A 520 17.91 12.09 -3.48
CA LEU A 520 18.69 11.48 -2.39
C LEU A 520 19.54 10.29 -2.87
N SER A 521 19.37 9.85 -4.11
CA SER A 521 20.16 8.80 -4.74
C SER A 521 20.45 9.14 -6.20
N ASP A 522 21.62 8.70 -6.68
CA ASP A 522 22.06 8.95 -8.06
C ASP A 522 21.38 8.06 -9.10
N SER A 523 20.65 7.02 -8.70
CA SER A 523 19.92 6.14 -9.62
C SER A 523 18.64 5.62 -8.97
N PRO A 524 17.53 5.53 -9.72
CA PRO A 524 16.31 4.94 -9.20
C PRO A 524 16.53 3.45 -8.90
N LYS A 525 15.92 2.96 -7.82
CA LYS A 525 15.91 1.54 -7.49
C LYS A 525 14.84 0.85 -8.34
N ILE A 526 15.20 -0.24 -9.02
CA ILE A 526 14.23 -1.12 -9.69
C ILE A 526 13.49 -1.91 -8.62
N LEU A 527 12.17 -1.76 -8.56
CA LEU A 527 11.31 -2.50 -7.63
C LEU A 527 10.86 -3.84 -8.22
N LEU A 528 10.53 -3.88 -9.51
CA LEU A 528 9.98 -5.06 -10.20
C LEU A 528 10.49 -5.14 -11.64
N ASP A 529 10.82 -6.35 -12.08
CA ASP A 529 11.29 -6.69 -13.44
C ASP A 529 10.34 -7.76 -14.04
N ARG A 530 9.34 -7.35 -14.83
CA ARG A 530 8.37 -8.22 -15.53
C ARG A 530 7.88 -7.55 -16.82
N ASP A 531 7.31 -8.33 -17.76
CA ASP A 531 6.67 -7.81 -18.98
C ASP A 531 5.36 -7.05 -18.70
N ILE A 532 5.47 -5.89 -18.06
CA ILE A 532 4.37 -4.97 -17.72
C ILE A 532 4.14 -4.02 -18.90
N GLU A 533 2.95 -4.00 -19.49
CA GLU A 533 2.66 -3.13 -20.64
C GLU A 533 2.01 -1.80 -20.24
N ARG A 534 1.33 -1.73 -19.10
CA ARG A 534 0.93 -0.48 -18.43
C ARG A 534 0.73 -0.74 -16.94
N SER A 535 1.55 -0.17 -16.07
CA SER A 535 1.27 -0.16 -14.62
C SER A 535 0.92 1.26 -14.18
N LEU A 536 -0.23 1.38 -13.52
CA LEU A 536 -0.59 2.57 -12.78
C LEU A 536 -0.33 2.26 -11.31
N ILE A 537 0.71 2.86 -10.75
CA ILE A 537 1.06 2.66 -9.35
C ILE A 537 0.30 3.70 -8.55
N LEU A 538 -0.83 3.30 -7.98
CA LEU A 538 -1.64 4.18 -7.14
C LEU A 538 -1.47 3.73 -5.69
N ILE A 539 -0.79 4.57 -4.94
CA ILE A 539 -0.58 4.41 -3.51
C ILE A 539 -1.16 5.67 -2.87
N ASP A 540 -2.37 5.56 -2.32
CA ASP A 540 -2.79 6.45 -1.25
C ASP A 540 -2.13 5.95 0.02
N ASP A 541 -1.41 6.84 0.71
CA ASP A 541 -0.70 6.62 1.98
C ASP A 541 0.17 5.34 2.02
N ILE A 542 1.47 5.48 1.75
CA ILE A 542 2.44 4.59 2.42
C ILE A 542 2.50 5.05 3.89
N ASP A 543 1.50 4.65 4.68
CA ASP A 543 1.79 4.31 6.07
C ASP A 543 2.60 3.00 6.08
N MET A 544 3.27 2.71 7.20
CA MET A 544 4.15 1.56 7.39
C MET A 544 3.50 0.18 7.10
N ASP A 545 2.20 0.13 6.79
CA ASP A 545 1.37 -1.07 6.63
C ASP A 545 1.07 -1.49 5.17
N GLY A 546 1.67 -0.82 4.16
CA GLY A 546 1.77 -1.30 2.77
C GLY A 546 0.85 -0.60 1.74
N GLY A 547 1.41 -0.27 0.57
CA GLY A 547 0.68 0.28 -0.58
C GLY A 547 0.15 -0.80 -1.54
N TYR A 548 -0.61 -0.41 -2.56
CA TYR A 548 -1.04 -1.32 -3.63
C TYR A 548 -0.41 -0.93 -4.99
N LEU A 549 -0.03 -1.91 -5.79
CA LEU A 549 0.49 -1.72 -7.15
C LEU A 549 -0.52 -2.27 -8.14
N VAL A 550 -0.93 -1.51 -9.16
CA VAL A 550 -1.80 -2.04 -10.23
C VAL A 550 -1.01 -2.19 -11.52
N SER A 551 -1.03 -3.37 -12.11
CA SER A 551 -0.40 -3.69 -13.40
C SER A 551 -1.45 -4.22 -14.36
N ASN A 552 -1.47 -3.71 -15.59
CA ASN A 552 -2.27 -4.21 -16.69
C ASN A 552 -1.38 -5.03 -17.65
N LYS A 553 -1.92 -6.15 -18.13
CA LYS A 553 -1.47 -6.89 -19.31
C LYS A 553 -2.69 -7.01 -20.22
N ILE A 554 -2.53 -6.98 -21.54
CA ILE A 554 -3.54 -7.06 -22.64
C ILE A 554 -4.97 -7.58 -22.30
N ASP A 555 -5.14 -8.54 -21.38
CA ASP A 555 -6.43 -9.12 -20.96
C ASP A 555 -6.71 -9.16 -19.43
N ASP A 556 -5.79 -8.70 -18.55
CA ASP A 556 -5.85 -8.86 -17.09
C ASP A 556 -5.35 -7.63 -16.30
N ILE A 557 -6.09 -7.27 -15.23
CA ILE A 557 -5.68 -6.27 -14.23
C ILE A 557 -5.15 -7.01 -12.98
N TYR A 558 -3.93 -6.71 -12.57
CA TYR A 558 -3.27 -7.25 -11.37
C TYR A 558 -3.17 -6.16 -10.32
N VAL A 559 -3.78 -6.35 -9.15
CA VAL A 559 -3.59 -5.49 -7.98
C VAL A 559 -2.72 -6.25 -6.98
N PHE A 560 -1.53 -5.74 -6.68
CA PHE A 560 -0.64 -6.27 -5.66
C PHE A 560 -0.78 -5.43 -4.41
N ARG A 561 -0.83 -6.06 -3.24
CA ARG A 561 -0.55 -5.38 -1.98
C ARG A 561 0.94 -5.54 -1.70
N THR A 562 1.67 -4.44 -1.55
CA THR A 562 3.05 -4.46 -1.08
C THR A 562 3.02 -4.55 0.44
N ASP A 563 2.73 -5.74 0.97
CA ASP A 563 2.98 -6.03 2.38
C ASP A 563 4.49 -6.12 2.59
N ASN A 564 5.04 -5.28 3.47
CA ASN A 564 6.46 -5.19 3.86
C ASN A 564 7.38 -4.58 2.76
N TYR A 565 7.98 -3.42 3.00
CA TYR A 565 9.27 -3.37 3.71
C TYR A 565 9.36 -4.17 5.01
#